data_AF-A0A451GEB9-F1
#
_entry.id   AF-A0A451GEB9-F1
#
_cell.length_a   1.000
_cell.length_b   1.000
_cell.length_c   1.000
_cell.angle_alpha   90.00
_cell.angle_beta   90.00
_cell.angle_gamma   90.00
#
_symmetry.space_group_name_H-M   'P 1'
#
loop_
_entity.id
_entity.type
_entity.pdbx_description
1 polymer ?
#
loop_
_entity_poly.entity_id
_entity_poly.type
_entity_poly.pdbx_seq_one_letter_code
_entity_poly.pdbx_strand_id
1 'polypeptide(L)'
;MHMGTAVWLGRLVFAIIWGVMLANLVAPFPDKLFAFFLFLMVLLIALHLIQLLMFATVYKDHMQWRRGDYWQIVLFGVIGWLAIVRAQPARTQQHAPKT
;
A
#
# COMPACT_ATOMS: atom_id res chain seq x y z
N MET A 1 -16.20 2.01 19.77
CA MET A 1 -15.80 2.49 18.43
C MET A 1 -14.71 1.57 17.89
N HIS A 2 -15.02 0.77 16.87
CA HIS A 2 -14.17 -0.34 16.42
C HIS A 2 -12.99 0.17 15.58
N MET A 3 -11.75 0.12 16.10
CA MET A 3 -10.53 0.49 15.36
C MET A 3 -10.31 -0.28 14.04
N GLY A 4 -11.02 -1.38 13.82
CA GLY A 4 -11.00 -2.12 12.55
C GLY A 4 -11.69 -1.39 11.40
N THR A 5 -12.74 -0.61 11.65
CA THR A 5 -13.50 0.06 10.57
C THR A 5 -12.69 1.16 9.90
N ALA A 6 -11.89 1.91 10.66
CA ALA A 6 -11.05 2.99 10.12
C ALA A 6 -10.00 2.48 9.11
N VAL A 7 -9.38 1.33 9.38
CA VAL A 7 -8.40 0.72 8.46
C VAL A 7 -9.08 0.25 7.18
N TRP A 8 -10.26 -0.37 7.29
CA TRP A 8 -11.05 -0.80 6.14
C TRP A 8 -11.57 0.38 5.31
N LEU A 9 -12.01 1.45 5.96
CA LEU A 9 -12.45 2.68 5.31
C LEU A 9 -11.30 3.32 4.53
N GLY A 10 -10.10 3.40 5.14
CA GLY A 10 -8.91 3.89 4.47
C GLY A 10 -8.52 3.06 3.24
N ARG A 11 -8.60 1.73 3.33
CA ARG A 11 -8.37 0.84 2.17
C ARG A 11 -9.39 1.06 1.06
N LEU A 12 -10.66 1.28 1.41
CA LEU A 12 -11.71 1.55 0.45
C LEU A 12 -11.46 2.88 -0.29
N VAL A 13 -11.10 3.93 0.45
CA VAL A 13 -10.77 5.25 -0.14
C VAL A 13 -9.58 5.14 -1.09
N PHE A 14 -8.49 4.46 -0.69
CA PHE A 14 -7.35 4.25 -1.57
C PHE A 14 -7.70 3.41 -2.80
N ALA A 15 -8.56 2.39 -2.66
CA ALA A 15 -9.04 1.60 -3.79
C ALA A 15 -9.85 2.46 -4.78
N ILE A 16 -10.69 3.38 -4.28
CA ILE A 16 -11.42 4.34 -5.12
C ILE A 16 -10.44 5.28 -5.82
N ILE A 17 -9.45 5.83 -5.11
CA ILE A 17 -8.42 6.72 -5.69
C ILE A 17 -7.68 6.01 -6.82
N TRP A 18 -7.19 4.78 -6.58
CA TRP A 18 -6.56 3.97 -7.61
C TRP A 18 -7.49 3.70 -8.79
N GLY A 19 -8.75 3.38 -8.52
CA GLY A 19 -9.77 3.17 -9.55
C GLY A 19 -9.95 4.40 -10.44
N VAL A 20 -10.06 5.60 -9.85
CA VAL A 20 -10.19 6.86 -10.59
C VAL A 20 -8.92 7.18 -11.38
N MET A 21 -7.74 6.98 -10.77
CA MET A 21 -6.47 7.23 -11.45
C MET A 21 -6.24 6.28 -12.64
N LEU A 22 -6.58 5.00 -12.48
CA LEU A 22 -6.52 4.01 -13.55
C LEU A 22 -7.59 4.24 -14.61
N ALA A 23 -8.81 4.62 -14.22
CA ALA A 23 -9.86 5.00 -15.15
C ALA A 23 -9.41 6.19 -16.03
N ASN A 24 -8.71 7.17 -15.46
CA ASN A 24 -8.14 8.29 -16.22
C ASN A 24 -7.09 7.85 -17.28
N LEU A 25 -6.45 6.68 -17.14
CA LEU A 25 -5.53 6.14 -18.17
C LEU A 25 -6.28 5.53 -19.36
N VAL A 26 -7.47 4.97 -19.13
CA VAL A 26 -8.29 4.29 -20.16
C VAL A 26 -9.32 5.24 -20.78
N ALA A 27 -9.92 6.08 -19.96
CA ALA A 27 -10.90 7.11 -20.32
C ALA A 27 -10.40 8.46 -19.78
N PRO A 28 -9.58 9.20 -20.56
CA PRO A 28 -8.97 10.43 -20.10
C PRO A 28 -10.02 11.50 -19.80
N PHE A 29 -9.88 12.17 -18.65
CA PHE A 29 -10.72 13.32 -18.32
C PHE A 29 -10.42 14.51 -19.26
N PRO A 30 -11.42 15.37 -19.53
CA PRO A 30 -11.24 16.48 -20.46
C PRO A 30 -10.15 17.49 -20.05
N ASP A 31 -9.43 17.97 -21.06
CA ASP A 31 -8.48 19.09 -21.08
C ASP A 31 -7.36 19.07 -20.02
N LYS A 32 -7.57 19.76 -18.90
CA LYS A 32 -6.53 20.06 -17.91
C LYS A 32 -6.49 19.05 -16.78
N LEU A 33 -7.60 18.34 -16.55
CA LEU A 33 -7.69 17.36 -15.48
C LEU A 33 -6.86 16.12 -15.79
N PHE A 34 -6.78 15.69 -17.05
CA PHE A 34 -5.95 14.54 -17.43
C PHE A 34 -4.48 14.70 -17.03
N ALA A 35 -3.85 15.83 -17.40
CA ALA A 35 -2.45 16.09 -17.08
C ALA A 35 -2.21 16.20 -15.56
N PHE A 36 -3.13 16.83 -14.84
CA PHE A 36 -3.07 16.91 -13.39
C PHE A 36 -3.18 15.54 -12.71
N PHE A 37 -4.12 14.70 -13.15
CA PHE A 37 -4.28 13.33 -12.64
C PHE A 37 -3.10 12.44 -13.04
N LEU A 38 -2.51 12.60 -14.22
CA LEU A 38 -1.27 11.91 -14.60
C LEU A 38 -0.11 12.30 -13.69
N PHE A 39 0.07 13.59 -13.43
CA PHE A 39 1.09 14.08 -12.51
C PHE A 39 0.88 13.51 -11.10
N LEU A 40 -0.36 13.56 -10.59
CA LEU A 40 -0.72 12.95 -9.30
C LEU A 40 -0.49 11.44 -9.29
N MET A 41 -0.76 10.72 -10.38
CA MET A 41 -0.48 9.29 -10.50
C MET A 41 1.01 8.99 -10.39
N VAL A 42 1.83 9.73 -11.13
CA VAL A 42 3.29 9.59 -11.09
C VAL A 42 3.81 9.92 -9.68
N LEU A 43 3.33 11.00 -9.07
CA LEU A 43 3.70 11.39 -7.72
C LEU A 43 3.27 10.33 -6.69
N LEU A 44 2.05 9.80 -6.81
CA LEU A 44 1.53 8.73 -5.96
C LEU A 44 2.44 7.50 -6.03
N ILE A 45 2.73 7.01 -7.24
CA ILE A 45 3.61 5.86 -7.46
C ILE A 45 5.00 6.14 -6.89
N ALA A 46 5.59 7.32 -7.18
CA ALA A 46 6.92 7.68 -6.69
C ALA A 46 6.98 7.68 -5.17
N LEU A 47 6.01 8.29 -4.50
CA LEU A 47 5.90 8.29 -3.04
C LEU A 47 5.77 6.87 -2.48
N HIS A 48 4.96 6.02 -3.11
CA HIS A 48 4.78 4.64 -2.67
C HIS A 48 6.05 3.79 -2.87
N LEU A 49 6.80 4.02 -3.95
CA LEU A 49 8.07 3.34 -4.20
C LEU A 49 9.16 3.78 -3.23
N ILE A 50 9.29 5.09 -2.97
CA ILE A 50 10.21 5.62 -1.96
C ILE A 50 9.85 5.06 -0.58
N GLN A 51 8.56 5.05 -0.25
CA GLN A 51 8.07 4.51 1.01
C GLN A 51 8.36 3.00 1.13
N LEU A 52 8.11 2.23 0.06
CA LEU A 52 8.47 0.81 0.01
C LEU A 52 9.96 0.60 0.21
N LEU A 53 10.80 1.36 -0.48
CA LEU A 53 12.25 1.28 -0.38
C LEU A 53 12.72 1.60 1.04
N MET A 54 12.17 2.65 1.65
CA MET A 54 12.47 3.03 3.02
C MET A 54 12.11 1.91 4.00
N PHE A 55 10.90 1.34 3.91
CA PHE A 55 10.51 0.25 4.80
C PHE A 55 11.30 -1.03 4.55
N ALA A 56 11.53 -1.37 3.28
CA ALA A 56 12.26 -2.56 2.89
C ALA A 56 13.74 -2.50 3.28
N THR A 57 14.34 -1.31 3.38
CA THR A 57 15.73 -1.15 3.83
C THR A 57 15.84 -1.06 5.35
N VAL A 58 15.00 -0.26 6.00
CA VAL A 58 15.04 -0.03 7.46
C VAL A 58 14.57 -1.26 8.25
N TYR A 59 13.54 -1.98 7.78
CA TYR A 59 12.95 -3.11 8.49
C TYR A 59 13.30 -4.46 7.86
N LYS A 60 14.37 -4.52 7.06
CA LYS A 60 14.76 -5.73 6.32
C LYS A 60 15.06 -6.92 7.25
N ASP A 61 15.76 -6.67 8.35
CA ASP A 61 16.24 -7.69 9.29
C ASP A 61 15.27 -7.90 10.47
N HIS A 62 14.29 -7.01 10.62
CA HIS A 62 13.36 -7.00 11.76
C HIS A 62 12.00 -7.63 11.45
N MET A 63 11.71 -7.92 10.18
CA MET A 63 10.41 -8.44 9.75
C MET A 63 10.55 -9.55 8.71
N GLN A 64 9.63 -10.51 8.77
CA GLN A 64 9.49 -11.52 7.73
C GLN A 64 8.72 -10.94 6.55
N TRP A 65 9.47 -10.57 5.50
CA TRP A 65 8.95 -10.08 4.24
C TRP A 65 8.44 -11.23 3.36
N ARG A 66 7.21 -11.10 2.85
CA ARG A 66 6.67 -11.97 1.80
C ARG A 66 6.52 -11.19 0.51
N ARG A 67 6.56 -11.89 -0.63
CA ARG A 67 6.29 -11.29 -1.96
C ARG A 67 4.98 -10.49 -2.03
N GLY A 68 3.95 -10.90 -1.28
CA GLY A 68 2.65 -10.19 -1.22
C GLY A 68 2.66 -8.90 -0.38
N ASP A 69 3.70 -8.66 0.42
CA ASP A 69 3.80 -7.45 1.25
C ASP A 69 4.19 -6.22 0.42
N TYR A 70 5.06 -6.42 -0.57
CA TYR A 70 5.45 -5.36 -1.52
C TYR A 70 4.23 -4.76 -2.23
N TRP A 71 3.33 -5.61 -2.73
CA TRP A 71 2.09 -5.16 -3.37
C TRP A 71 1.14 -4.42 -2.43
N GLN A 72 1.08 -4.83 -1.15
CA GLN A 72 0.27 -4.13 -0.17
C GLN A 72 0.77 -2.71 0.08
N ILE A 73 2.09 -2.50 0.14
CA ILE A 73 2.67 -1.17 0.33
C ILE A 73 2.51 -0.32 -0.93
N VAL A 74 2.67 -0.88 -2.13
CA VAL A 74 2.50 -0.12 -3.38
C VAL A 74 1.05 0.31 -3.61
N LEU A 75 0.07 -0.55 -3.29
CA LEU A 75 -1.34 -0.26 -3.52
C LEU A 75 -1.98 0.54 -2.38
N PHE A 76 -1.56 0.33 -1.13
CA PHE A 76 -2.22 0.93 0.05
C PHE A 76 -1.30 1.81 0.89
N GLY A 77 -0.05 2.04 0.44
CA GLY A 77 0.90 2.90 1.13
C GLY A 77 1.11 2.50 2.59
N VAL A 78 0.93 3.46 3.50
CA VAL A 78 1.17 3.28 4.95
C VAL A 78 0.16 2.30 5.55
N ILE A 79 -1.05 2.20 4.99
CA ILE A 79 -2.06 1.27 5.47
C ILE A 79 -1.65 -0.18 5.18
N GLY A 80 -1.08 -0.42 3.99
CA GLY A 80 -0.50 -1.71 3.63
C GLY A 80 0.62 -2.10 4.58
N TRP A 81 1.50 -1.15 4.90
CA TRP A 81 2.53 -1.32 5.92
C TRP A 81 1.95 -1.70 7.30
N LEU A 82 0.99 -0.94 7.83
CA LEU A 82 0.37 -1.22 9.13
C LEU A 82 -0.27 -2.62 9.17
N ALA A 83 -0.86 -3.06 8.06
CA ALA A 83 -1.40 -4.42 7.95
C ALA A 83 -0.30 -5.49 8.04
N ILE A 84 0.84 -5.27 7.38
CA ILE A 84 2.01 -6.16 7.44
C ILE A 84 2.56 -6.23 8.87
N VAL A 85 2.78 -5.09 9.51
CA VAL A 85 3.28 -5.00 10.90
C VAL A 85 2.37 -5.78 11.86
N ARG A 86 1.04 -5.63 11.72
CA ARG A 86 0.08 -6.38 12.53
C ARG A 86 0.09 -7.89 12.26
N ALA A 87 0.46 -8.31 11.06
CA ALA A 87 0.53 -9.73 10.69
C ALA A 87 1.85 -10.41 11.11
N GLN A 88 2.90 -9.65 11.45
CA GLN A 88 4.20 -10.20 11.88
C GLN A 88 4.12 -11.17 13.08
N PRO A 89 3.44 -10.87 14.21
CA PRO A 89 3.42 -11.78 15.36
C PRO A 89 2.87 -13.17 15.02
N ALA A 90 1.88 -13.27 14.12
CA ALA A 90 1.37 -14.55 13.65
C ALA A 90 2.37 -15.30 12.74
N ARG A 91 3.15 -14.58 11.93
CA ARG A 91 4.15 -15.17 11.01
C ARG A 91 5.40 -15.68 11.74
N THR A 92 5.84 -14.95 12.77
CA THR A 92 6.95 -15.36 13.64
C THR A 92 6.62 -16.66 14.37
N GLN A 93 5.37 -16.85 14.82
CA GLN A 93 4.95 -18.09 15.49
C GLN A 93 4.80 -19.29 14.55
N GLN A 94 4.44 -19.09 13.28
CA GLN A 94 4.36 -20.19 12.30
C GLN A 94 5.73 -20.80 11.93
N HIS A 95 6.82 -20.04 12.09
CA HIS A 95 8.18 -20.51 11.81
C HIS A 95 8.91 -21.02 13.07
N ALA A 96 8.27 -21.00 14.23
CA ALA A 96 8.82 -21.63 15.42
C ALA A 96 8.82 -23.17 15.21
N PRO A 97 9.95 -23.86 15.46
CA PRO A 97 9.99 -25.31 15.33
C PRO A 97 8.94 -25.92 16.26
N LYS A 98 8.09 -26.79 15.70
CA LYS A 98 7.13 -27.57 16.47
C LYS A 98 7.93 -28.57 17.30
N THR A 99 8.17 -28.25 18.57
CA THR A 99 8.67 -29.18 19.60
C THR A 99 7.62 -30.22 19.93
#